data_AF-A0A7X7U613-F1
#
_entry.id   AF-A0A7X7U613-F1
#
_cell.length_a   1.000
_cell.length_b   1.000
_cell.length_c   1.000
_cell.angle_alpha   90.00
_cell.angle_beta   90.00
_cell.angle_gamma   90.00
#
_symmetry.space_group_name_H-M   'P 1'
#
loop_
_entity.id
_entity.type
_entity.pdbx_description
1 polymer ?
#
loop_
_entity_poly.entity_id
_entity_poly.type
_entity_poly.pdbx_seq_one_letter_code
_entity_poly.pdbx_strand_id
1 'polypeptide(L)' 'MRIVLASTSPRRRQLLAQAGYVFDAVSPKLDESAFVRTSPTTRGFAEELALAKAA' A
#
# COMPACT_ATOMS: atom_id res chain seq x y z
N MET A 1 9.32 -11.57 13.12
CA MET A 1 8.99 -10.24 12.55
C MET A 1 7.53 -10.25 12.13
N ARG A 2 6.80 -9.15 12.33
CA ARG A 2 5.39 -9.02 11.93
C ARG A 2 5.32 -8.16 10.67
N ILE A 3 4.76 -8.70 9.59
CA ILE A 3 4.57 -7.98 8.33
C ILE A 3 3.09 -7.55 8.24
N VAL A 4 2.85 -6.32 7.80
CA VAL A 4 1.50 -5.78 7.59
C VAL A 4 1.36 -5.35 6.14
N LEU A 5 0.29 -5.83 5.47
CA LEU A 5 -0.14 -5.33 4.17
C LEU A 5 -1.16 -4.22 4.39
N ALA A 6 -0.73 -2.96 4.26
CA ALA A 6 -1.60 -1.78 4.31
C ALA A 6 -2.39 -1.57 3.00
N SER A 7 -3.13 -2.60 2.57
CA SER A 7 -3.93 -2.56 1.35
C SER A 7 -5.20 -3.41 1.49
N THR A 8 -6.32 -2.86 1.03
CA THR A 8 -7.60 -3.56 0.91
C THR A 8 -7.71 -4.42 -0.36
N SER A 9 -6.70 -4.40 -1.24
CA SER A 9 -6.75 -5.10 -2.52
C SER A 9 -6.71 -6.63 -2.36
N PRO A 10 -7.74 -7.37 -2.80
CA PRO A 10 -7.75 -8.84 -2.76
C PRO A 10 -6.60 -9.45 -3.57
N ARG A 11 -6.28 -8.85 -4.71
CA ARG A 11 -5.20 -9.32 -5.60
C ARG A 11 -3.83 -9.22 -4.94
N ARG A 12 -3.53 -8.11 -4.24
CA ARG A 12 -2.22 -7.97 -3.55
C ARG A 12 -2.06 -8.98 -2.42
N ARG A 13 -3.14 -9.26 -1.69
CA ARG A 13 -3.15 -10.31 -0.67
C ARG A 13 -2.84 -11.67 -1.28
N GLN A 14 -3.49 -12.01 -2.39
CA GLN A 14 -3.26 -13.28 -3.08
C GLN A 14 -1.80 -13.42 -3.55
N LEU A 15 -1.23 -12.38 -4.16
CA LEU A 15 0.16 -12.41 -4.65
C LEU A 15 1.16 -12.64 -3.52
N LEU A 16 1.02 -11.93 -2.40
CA LEU A 16 1.93 -12.10 -1.25
C LEU A 16 1.76 -13.46 -0.59
N ALA A 17 0.54 -13.97 -0.48
CA ALA A 17 0.28 -15.31 0.04
C ALA A 17 0.90 -16.40 -0.86
N GLN A 18 0.76 -16.27 -2.19
CA GLN A 18 1.37 -17.20 -3.16
C GLN A 18 2.91 -17.16 -3.12
N ALA A 19 3.49 -16.01 -2.79
CA ALA A 19 4.93 -15.87 -2.59
C ALA A 19 5.43 -16.39 -1.22
N GLY A 20 4.54 -16.92 -0.37
CA GLY A 20 4.89 -17.54 0.91
C GLY A 20 5.02 -16.57 2.09
N TYR A 21 4.56 -15.32 1.95
CA TYR A 21 4.61 -14.36 3.06
C TYR A 21 3.48 -14.60 4.06
N VAL A 22 3.81 -14.51 5.35
CA VAL A 22 2.85 -14.43 6.45
C VAL A 22 2.72 -12.97 6.87
N PHE A 23 1.50 -12.41 6.80
CA PHE A 23 1.24 -11.01 7.07
C PHE A 23 -0.19 -10.77 7.53
N ASP A 24 -0.42 -9.65 8.22
CA ASP A 24 -1.75 -9.14 8.54
C ASP A 24 -2.19 -8.12 7.49
N ALA A 25 -3.39 -8.26 6.93
CA ALA A 25 -3.94 -7.28 6.00
C ALA A 25 -4.77 -6.23 6.75
N VAL A 26 -4.39 -4.95 6.63
CA VAL A 26 -5.04 -3.83 7.29
C VAL A 26 -5.43 -2.77 6.25
N SER A 27 -6.61 -2.18 6.38
CA SER A 27 -6.99 -1.04 5.54
C SER A 27 -6.17 0.18 5.93
N PRO A 28 -5.49 0.86 4.98
CA PRO A 28 -4.79 2.10 5.29
C PRO A 28 -5.79 3.18 5.73
N LYS A 29 -5.39 4.01 6.69
CA LYS A 29 -6.19 5.15 7.18
C LYS A 29 -5.90 6.44 6.39
N LEU A 30 -5.66 6.30 5.10
CA LEU A 30 -5.34 7.41 4.21
C LEU A 30 -6.52 7.67 3.29
N ASP A 31 -6.99 8.92 3.24
CA ASP A 31 -7.90 9.38 2.20
C ASP A 31 -7.09 9.73 0.95
N GLU A 32 -7.17 8.87 -0.07
CA GLU A 32 -6.44 9.05 -1.33
C GLU A 32 -6.90 10.29 -2.10
N SER A 33 -8.15 10.73 -1.90
CA SER A 33 -8.71 11.89 -2.61
C SER A 33 -8.15 13.22 -2.11
N ALA A 34 -7.76 13.27 -0.84
CA ALA A 34 -7.14 14.42 -0.20
C ALA A 34 -5.60 14.40 -0.31
N PHE A 35 -5.01 13.36 -0.90
CA PHE A 35 -3.56 13.21 -0.95
C PHE A 35 -2.93 14.16 -1.97
N VAL A 36 -2.10 15.08 -1.48
CA VAL A 36 -1.43 16.07 -2.31
C VAL A 36 -0.24 15.43 -3.02
N ARG A 37 -0.29 15.41 -4.35
CA ARG A 37 0.81 14.96 -5.19
C ARG A 37 1.98 15.95 -5.13
N THR A 38 3.15 15.47 -4.73
CA THR A 38 4.39 16.27 -4.76
C THR A 38 5.30 15.89 -5.94
N SER A 39 5.19 14.66 -6.44
CA SER A 39 6.03 14.19 -7.54
C SER A 39 5.58 14.71 -8.92
N PRO A 40 6.52 15.13 -9.79
CA PRO A 40 6.21 15.57 -11.16
C PRO A 40 5.80 14.41 -12.07
N THR A 41 6.07 13.15 -11.69
CA THR A 41 5.74 11.96 -12.50
C THR A 41 4.62 11.13 -11.88
N THR A 42 3.87 10.41 -12.73
CA THR A 42 2.83 9.46 -12.29
C THR A 42 3.40 8.33 -11.44
N ARG A 43 4.60 7.85 -11.81
CA ARG A 43 5.35 6.87 -11.03
C ARG A 43 5.65 7.38 -9.63
N GLY A 44 6.26 8.56 -9.50
CA GLY A 44 6.61 9.09 -8.19
C GLY A 44 5.38 9.40 -7.34
N PHE A 45 4.25 9.77 -7.95
CA PHE A 45 3.00 9.90 -7.21
C PHE A 45 2.51 8.56 -6.64
N ALA A 46 2.63 7.47 -7.42
CA ALA A 46 2.29 6.13 -6.93
C ALA A 46 3.21 5.67 -5.80
N GLU A 47 4.49 6.05 -5.85
CA GLU A 47 5.48 5.77 -4.79
C GLU A 47 5.17 6.57 -3.51
N GLU A 48 4.89 7.88 -3.62
CA GLU A 48 4.46 8.74 -2.51
C GLU A 48 3.20 8.18 -1.81
N LEU A 49 2.21 7.78 -2.61
CA LEU A 49 0.97 7.21 -2.09
C LEU A 49 1.19 5.85 -1.41
N ALA A 50 2.10 5.02 -1.93
CA ALA A 50 2.45 3.74 -1.32
C ALA A 50 3.13 3.95 0.04
N LEU A 51 4.04 4.92 0.14
CA LEU A 51 4.69 5.29 1.40
C LEU A 51 3.66 5.83 2.40
N ALA A 52 2.79 6.74 1.98
CA ALA A 52 1.76 7.33 2.84
C ALA A 52 0.75 6.30 3.37
N LYS A 53 0.45 5.24 2.61
CA LYS A 53 -0.41 4.13 3.07
C LYS A 53 0.26 3.24 4.13
N ALA A 54 1.59 3.16 4.11
CA ALA A 54 2.37 2.27 4.96
C ALA A 54 2.87 2.92 6.26
N ALA A 55 2.79 4.24 6.37
CA ALA A 55 3.07 5.01 7.58
C ALA A 55 1.98 4.79 8.65
#